data_AF-A0A923VWJ6-F1
#
_entry.id   AF-A0A923VWJ6-F1
#
_cell.length_a   1.000
_cell.length_b   1.000
_cell.length_c   1.000
_cell.angle_alpha   90.00
_cell.angle_beta   90.00
_cell.angle_gamma   90.00
#
_symmetry.space_group_name_H-M   'P 1'
#
loop_
_entity.id
_entity.type
_entity.pdbx_description
1 polymer ?
#
loop_
_entity_poly.entity_id
_entity_poly.type
_entity_poly.pdbx_seq_one_letter_code
_entity_poly.pdbx_strand_id
1 'polypeptide(L)' 'MSIKKQLIKTKPICKVTFSVEAKEANTAAVIGDFNNWKPAEGELSKLKNGTFKGVFDLTKDAS' A
#
# COMPACT_ATOMS: atom_id res chain seq x y z
N MET A 1 6.81 -10.08 3.83
CA MET A 1 6.34 -10.17 2.43
C MET A 1 6.10 -8.77 1.93
N SER A 2 6.86 -8.30 0.94
CA SER A 2 6.82 -6.89 0.54
C SER A 2 5.44 -6.46 0.00
N ILE A 3 4.70 -7.38 -0.62
CA ILE A 3 3.34 -7.15 -1.13
C ILE A 3 2.48 -8.40 -0.87
N LYS A 4 1.28 -8.22 -0.32
CA LYS A 4 0.26 -9.28 -0.17
C LYS A 4 -1.03 -8.85 -0.86
N LYS A 5 -1.54 -9.66 -1.78
CA LYS A 5 -2.78 -9.40 -2.52
C LYS A 5 -3.90 -10.29 -2.02
N GLN A 6 -5.08 -9.73 -1.79
CA GLN A 6 -6.30 -10.44 -1.45
C GLN A 6 -7.41 -10.01 -2.39
N LEU A 7 -7.77 -10.89 -3.33
CA LEU A 7 -8.90 -10.67 -4.23
C LEU A 7 -10.21 -10.89 -3.48
N ILE A 8 -11.07 -9.87 -3.48
CA ILE A 8 -12.41 -9.97 -2.88
C ILE A 8 -13.32 -10.65 -3.90
N LYS A 9 -13.82 -11.84 -3.61
CA LYS A 9 -14.63 -12.61 -4.58
C LYS A 9 -15.96 -11.94 -4.95
N THR A 10 -16.50 -11.14 -4.04
CA THR A 10 -17.83 -10.51 -4.16
C THR A 10 -17.78 -9.09 -4.73
N LYS A 11 -16.59 -8.51 -4.93
CA LYS A 11 -16.42 -7.14 -5.43
C LYS A 11 -15.24 -7.09 -6.39
N PRO A 12 -15.23 -6.23 -7.42
CA PRO A 12 -14.08 -6.07 -8.33
C PRO A 12 -12.92 -5.31 -7.67
N ILE A 13 -12.49 -5.75 -6.49
CA ILE A 13 -11.49 -5.10 -5.63
C ILE A 13 -10.42 -6.12 -5.24
N CYS A 14 -9.17 -5.70 -5.38
CA CYS A 14 -8.00 -6.36 -4.83
C CYS A 14 -7.48 -5.55 -3.65
N LYS A 15 -7.62 -6.09 -2.44
CA LYS A 15 -7.01 -5.51 -1.24
C LYS A 15 -5.53 -5.84 -1.22
N VAL A 16 -4.67 -4.85 -1.38
CA VAL A 16 -3.22 -5.00 -1.41
C VAL A 16 -2.60 -4.42 -0.14
N THR A 17 -1.87 -5.25 0.59
CA THR A 17 -1.03 -4.81 1.70
C THR A 17 0.40 -4.65 1.22
N PHE A 18 0.96 -3.46 1.39
CA PHE A 18 2.37 -3.18 1.18
C PHE A 18 3.08 -3.16 2.53
N SER A 19 4.29 -3.72 2.56
CA SER A 19 5.17 -3.54 3.70
C SER A 19 6.62 -3.42 3.26
N VAL A 20 7.34 -2.48 3.86
CA VAL A 20 8.76 -2.24 3.58
C VAL A 20 9.49 -2.02 4.89
N GLU A 21 10.59 -2.73 5.09
CA GLU A 21 11.47 -2.49 6.24
C GLU A 21 12.42 -1.33 5.90
N ALA A 22 12.30 -0.23 6.64
CA ALA A 22 13.11 0.96 6.44
C ALA A 22 13.32 1.66 7.78
N LYS A 23 14.12 1.05 8.66
CA LYS A 23 14.31 1.51 10.05
C LYS A 23 14.75 2.98 10.13
N GLU A 24 15.62 3.38 9.21
CA GLU A 24 16.23 4.71 9.12
C GLU A 24 15.35 5.74 8.40
N ALA A 25 14.28 5.30 7.72
CA ALA A 25 13.37 6.23 7.05
C ALA A 25 12.40 6.88 8.04
N ASN A 26 12.12 8.17 7.82
CA ASN A 26 11.11 8.90 8.59
C ASN A 26 9.71 8.64 8.06
N THR A 27 9.55 8.62 6.75
CA THR A 27 8.28 8.41 6.05
C THR A 27 8.47 7.44 4.88
N ALA A 28 7.40 6.79 4.47
CA ALA A 28 7.36 5.98 3.26
C ALA A 28 5.94 6.07 2.67
N ALA A 29 5.84 6.10 1.35
CA ALA A 29 4.57 6.14 0.65
C ALA A 29 4.57 5.20 -0.56
N VAL A 30 3.43 4.61 -0.88
CA VAL A 30 3.20 3.85 -2.11
C VAL A 30 2.52 4.77 -3.10
N ILE A 31 3.10 4.96 -4.28
CA ILE A 31 2.55 5.81 -5.33
C ILE A 31 2.34 5.02 -6.62
N GLY A 32 1.32 5.41 -7.37
CA GLY A 32 1.02 4.86 -8.70
C GLY A 32 -0.28 5.44 -9.25
N ASP A 33 -0.78 4.86 -10.33
CA ASP A 33 -1.97 5.38 -11.02
C ASP A 33 -3.21 5.40 -10.12
N PHE A 34 -3.33 4.41 -9.23
CA PHE A 34 -4.46 4.28 -8.29
C PHE A 34 -4.59 5.41 -7.26
N ASN A 35 -3.52 6.18 -7.02
CA ASN A 35 -3.54 7.39 -6.19
C ASN A 35 -3.03 8.62 -6.96
N ASN A 36 -3.12 8.57 -8.29
CA ASN A 36 -2.75 9.66 -9.18
C ASN A 36 -1.33 10.20 -8.90
N TRP A 37 -0.42 9.30 -8.54
CA TRP A 37 0.98 9.59 -8.20
C TRP A 37 1.18 10.57 -7.04
N LYS A 38 0.21 10.69 -6.12
CA LYS A 38 0.27 11.60 -4.98
C LYS A 38 0.85 10.92 -3.74
N PRO A 39 2.01 11.36 -3.21
CA PRO A 39 2.63 10.76 -2.03
C PRO A 39 1.76 10.83 -0.77
N ALA A 40 1.03 11.94 -0.59
CA ALA A 40 0.19 12.16 0.59
C ALA A 40 -0.97 11.15 0.69
N GLU A 41 -1.50 10.69 -0.44
CA GLU A 41 -2.58 9.69 -0.49
C GLU A 41 -2.04 8.25 -0.29
N GLY A 42 -0.73 8.07 -0.37
CA GLY A 42 -0.04 6.79 -0.34
C GLY A 42 0.75 6.52 0.94
N GLU A 43 0.70 7.39 1.94
CA GLU A 43 1.57 7.31 3.12
C GLU A 43 1.34 6.03 3.94
N LEU A 44 2.45 5.43 4.38
CA LEU A 44 2.48 4.18 5.13
C LEU A 44 2.69 4.45 6.62
N SER A 45 2.04 3.66 7.47
CA SER A 45 2.26 3.72 8.91
C SER A 45 3.53 2.98 9.31
N LYS A 46 4.43 3.66 10.04
CA LYS A 46 5.62 3.06 10.63
C LYS A 46 5.24 2.20 11.85
N LEU A 47 5.56 0.92 11.81
CA LEU A 47 5.42 0.00 12.93
C LEU A 47 6.63 0.08 13.85
N LYS A 48 6.46 -0.32 15.12
CA LYS A 48 7.52 -0.29 16.16
C LYS A 48 8.79 -1.08 15.79
N ASN A 49 8.67 -2.07 14.92
CA ASN A 49 9.79 -2.88 14.43
C ASN A 49 10.55 -2.23 13.25
N GLY A 50 10.19 -1.00 12.85
CA GLY A 50 10.79 -0.29 11.72
C GLY A 50 10.26 -0.68 10.35
N THR A 51 9.18 -1.47 10.30
CA THR A 51 8.46 -1.77 9.06
C THR A 51 7.38 -0.73 8.80
N PHE A 52 7.36 -0.15 7.61
CA PHE A 52 6.22 0.62 7.12
C PHE A 52 5.18 -0.31 6.53
N LYS A 53 3.90 -0.08 6.82
CA LYS A 53 2.80 -0.91 6.35
C LYS A 53 1.58 -0.08 5.99
N GLY A 54 0.91 -0.47 4.89
CA GLY A 54 -0.32 0.17 4.43
C GLY A 54 -1.16 -0.81 3.61
N VAL A 55 -2.46 -0.55 3.57
CA VAL A 55 -3.43 -1.40 2.86
C VAL A 55 -4.23 -0.52 1.93
N PHE A 56 -4.29 -0.89 0.66
CA PHE A 56 -4.98 -0.16 -0.40
C PHE A 56 -5.97 -1.10 -1.10
N ASP A 57 -7.18 -0.60 -1.32
CA ASP A 57 -8.19 -1.31 -2.09
C ASP A 57 -8.09 -0.85 -3.54
N LEU A 58 -7.52 -1.70 -4.39
CA LEU A 58 -7.34 -1.42 -5.81
C LEU A 58 -8.50 -2.01 -6.60
N THR A 59 -9.21 -1.21 -7.38
CA THR A 59 -10.24 -1.71 -8.29
C THR A 59 -9.59 -2.40 -9.49
N LYS A 60 -10.31 -3.34 -10.10
CA LYS A 60 -9.81 -4.14 -11.24
C LYS A 60 -9.54 -3.30 -12.50
N ASP A 61 -10.09 -2.08 -12.56
CA ASP A 61 -10.09 -1.19 -13.72
C ASP A 61 -9.24 0.08 -13.52
N ALA A 62 -8.38 0.14 -12.49
CA ALA A 62 -7.53 1.31 -12.22
C ALA A 62 -6.27 1.37 -13.11
N SER A 63 -6.36 0.98 -14.39
CA SER A 63 -5.25 0.95 -15.36
C SER A 63 -5.60 1.74 -16.61
#